data_AF-A0A062WTW8-F1
#
_entry.id   AF-A0A062WTW8-F1
#
_cell.length_a   1.000
_cell.length_b   1.000
_cell.length_c   1.000
_cell.angle_alpha   90.00
_cell.angle_beta   90.00
_cell.angle_gamma   90.00
#
_symmetry.space_group_name_H-M   'P 1'
#
loop_
_entity.id
_entity.type
_entity.pdbx_description
1 polymer ?
#
loop_
_entity_poly.entity_id
_entity_poly.type
_entity_poly.pdbx_seq_one_letter_code
_entity_poly.pdbx_strand_id
1 'polypeptide(L)'
;MSNDRNEKCEDRIDAQLLNLERWYRRRYKRLEKALRANDYAREEEIREELAPLAVSARRLVRVEFFWGGPSAHMDAEVDNGQVVAATFHFLDWFDGASRSISDSSNPALMRLAEDMAEVAL
;
A
#
# COMPACT_ATOMS: atom_id res chain seq x y z
N MET A 1 -18.28 4.08 30.86
CA MET A 1 -18.27 4.50 29.44
C MET A 1 -16.93 5.17 29.20
N SER A 2 -15.99 4.47 28.55
CA SER A 2 -14.62 4.97 28.31
C SER A 2 -14.65 6.19 27.39
N ASN A 3 -13.84 7.19 27.73
CA ASN A 3 -13.71 8.47 27.03
C ASN A 3 -12.84 8.31 25.76
N ASP A 4 -13.31 7.53 24.78
CA ASP A 4 -12.56 7.27 23.52
C ASP A 4 -12.41 8.51 22.62
N ARG A 5 -12.91 9.69 23.03
CA ARG A 5 -12.94 10.90 22.21
C ARG A 5 -11.61 11.67 22.12
N ASN A 6 -10.59 11.29 22.91
CA ASN A 6 -9.33 12.05 23.02
C ASN A 6 -8.06 11.25 22.65
N GLU A 7 -8.16 9.99 22.23
CA GLU A 7 -7.00 9.24 21.74
C GLU A 7 -6.68 9.62 20.28
N LYS A 8 -5.39 9.84 19.97
CA LYS A 8 -4.96 10.15 18.61
C LYS A 8 -5.12 8.91 17.73
N CYS A 9 -5.20 9.10 16.41
CA CYS A 9 -5.28 7.99 15.47
C CYS A 9 -4.08 7.03 15.59
N GLU A 10 -2.88 7.57 15.83
CA GLU A 10 -1.66 6.80 16.09
C GLU A 10 -1.81 5.82 17.25
N ASP A 11 -2.49 6.22 18.33
CA ASP A 11 -2.67 5.37 19.51
C ASP A 11 -3.72 4.27 19.28
N ARG A 12 -4.57 4.44 18.26
CA ARG A 12 -5.72 3.55 17.98
C ARG A 12 -5.47 2.58 16.84
N ILE A 13 -4.43 2.78 16.02
CA ILE A 13 -4.20 2.04 14.78
C ILE A 13 -4.08 0.53 15.02
N ASP A 14 -3.37 0.12 16.07
CA ASP A 14 -3.17 -1.29 16.42
C ASP A 14 -4.48 -1.98 16.81
N ALA A 15 -5.32 -1.30 17.59
CA ALA A 15 -6.62 -1.82 17.99
C ALA A 15 -7.57 -1.96 16.78
N GLN A 16 -7.56 -0.99 15.86
CA GLN A 16 -8.35 -1.06 14.63
C GLN A 16 -7.88 -2.21 13.73
N LEU A 17 -6.56 -2.35 13.53
CA LEU A 17 -5.97 -3.44 12.75
C LEU A 17 -6.35 -4.80 13.33
N LEU A 18 -6.23 -4.97 14.65
CA LEU A 18 -6.57 -6.20 15.33
C LEU A 18 -8.06 -6.55 15.22
N ASN A 19 -8.94 -5.55 15.32
CA ASN A 19 -10.38 -5.76 15.18
C ASN A 19 -10.75 -6.17 13.75
N LEU A 20 -10.16 -5.52 12.74
CA LEU A 20 -10.39 -5.82 11.34
C LEU A 20 -9.89 -7.23 10.98
N GLU A 21 -8.69 -7.60 11.43
CA GLU A 21 -8.11 -8.94 11.28
C GLU A 21 -9.07 -10.00 11.84
N ARG A 22 -9.52 -9.82 13.09
CA ARG A 22 -10.42 -10.78 13.76
C ARG A 22 -11.74 -10.91 13.01
N TRP A 23 -12.25 -9.81 12.47
CA TRP A 23 -13.50 -9.77 11.71
C TRP A 23 -13.38 -10.57 10.41
N TYR A 24 -12.29 -10.39 9.65
CA TYR A 24 -12.04 -11.12 8.40
C TYR A 24 -11.75 -12.59 8.66
N ARG A 25 -10.88 -12.91 9.63
CA ARG A 25 -10.54 -14.30 10.00
C ARG A 25 -11.77 -15.14 10.32
N ARG A 26 -12.74 -14.59 11.06
CA ARG A 26 -13.99 -15.28 11.39
C ARG A 26 -14.84 -15.57 10.16
N ARG A 27 -14.88 -14.63 9.20
CA ARG A 27 -15.67 -14.77 7.96
C ARG A 27 -15.03 -15.72 6.96
N TYR A 28 -13.72 -15.66 6.77
CA TYR A 28 -13.01 -16.64 5.96
C TYR A 28 -13.20 -18.07 6.49
N LYS A 29 -13.16 -18.27 7.82
CA LYS A 29 -13.51 -19.58 8.42
C LYS A 29 -14.94 -20.02 8.12
N ARG A 30 -15.92 -19.11 8.14
CA ARG A 30 -17.31 -19.40 7.76
C ARG A 30 -17.41 -19.75 6.27
N LEU A 31 -16.69 -19.01 5.41
CA LEU A 31 -16.64 -19.23 3.97
C LEU A 31 -16.05 -20.61 3.65
N GLU A 32 -14.91 -20.96 4.25
CA GLU A 32 -14.30 -22.29 4.10
C GLU A 32 -15.24 -23.42 4.51
N LYS A 33 -16.02 -23.23 5.58
CA LYS A 33 -17.02 -24.21 6.02
C LYS A 33 -18.16 -24.34 4.99
N ALA A 34 -18.65 -23.23 4.43
CA ALA A 34 -19.68 -23.23 3.40
C ALA A 34 -19.20 -23.92 2.12
N LEU A 35 -17.98 -23.61 1.68
CA LEU A 35 -17.31 -24.25 0.54
C LEU A 35 -17.20 -25.78 0.72
N ARG A 36 -16.73 -26.24 1.88
CA ARG A 36 -16.63 -27.68 2.18
C ARG A 36 -17.98 -28.39 2.22
N ALA A 37 -19.04 -27.66 2.56
CA ALA A 37 -20.40 -28.19 2.59
C ALA A 37 -21.12 -28.10 1.23
N ASN A 38 -20.50 -27.50 0.20
CA ASN A 38 -21.13 -27.14 -1.08
C ASN A 38 -22.44 -26.33 -0.90
N ASP A 39 -22.47 -25.45 0.10
CA ASP A 39 -23.60 -24.57 0.39
C ASP A 39 -23.42 -23.22 -0.34
N TYR A 40 -23.83 -23.20 -1.61
CA TYR A 40 -23.65 -22.05 -2.50
C TYR A 40 -24.40 -20.80 -2.04
N ALA A 41 -25.59 -20.96 -1.44
CA ALA A 41 -26.37 -19.82 -0.95
C ALA A 41 -25.64 -19.12 0.21
N ARG A 42 -25.09 -19.92 1.13
CA ARG A 42 -24.33 -19.40 2.26
C ARG A 42 -22.96 -18.85 1.85
N GLU A 43 -22.33 -19.44 0.85
CA GLU A 43 -21.09 -18.95 0.26
C GLU A 43 -21.26 -17.52 -0.26
N GLU A 44 -22.29 -17.28 -1.08
CA GLU A 44 -22.52 -15.98 -1.71
C GLU A 44 -22.78 -14.87 -0.67
N GLU A 45 -23.64 -15.13 0.32
CA GLU A 45 -23.90 -14.20 1.43
C GLU A 45 -22.60 -13.79 2.14
N ILE A 46 -21.70 -14.75 2.38
CA ILE A 46 -20.42 -14.46 3.05
C ILE A 46 -19.46 -13.70 2.14
N ARG A 47 -19.47 -13.96 0.82
CA ARG A 47 -18.68 -13.21 -0.15
C ARG A 47 -19.13 -11.75 -0.23
N GLU A 48 -20.43 -11.49 -0.20
CA GLU A 48 -20.97 -10.13 -0.10
C GLU A 48 -20.55 -9.46 1.21
N GLU A 49 -20.63 -10.17 2.35
CA GLU A 49 -20.14 -9.64 3.62
C GLU A 49 -18.65 -9.26 3.53
N LEU A 50 -17.82 -10.08 2.86
CA LEU A 50 -16.37 -9.89 2.74
C LEU A 50 -15.95 -8.80 1.74
N ALA A 51 -16.86 -8.28 0.93
CA ALA A 51 -16.53 -7.34 -0.12
C ALA A 51 -16.01 -6.01 0.49
N PRO A 52 -14.82 -5.53 0.08
CA PRO A 52 -14.32 -4.23 0.51
C PRO A 52 -15.14 -3.10 -0.14
N LEU A 53 -15.12 -1.92 0.49
CA LEU A 53 -15.82 -0.74 -0.04
C LEU A 53 -15.21 -0.22 -1.34
N ALA A 54 -13.89 -0.34 -1.48
CA ALA A 54 -13.17 0.04 -2.70
C ALA A 54 -11.84 -0.72 -2.75
N VAL A 55 -11.35 -0.95 -3.96
CA VAL A 55 -10.02 -1.49 -4.22
C VAL A 55 -9.34 -0.58 -5.23
N SER A 56 -8.14 -0.11 -4.89
CA SER A 56 -7.27 0.65 -5.79
C SER A 56 -5.98 -0.12 -5.98
N ALA A 57 -5.44 -0.11 -7.20
CA ALA A 57 -4.14 -0.67 -7.51
C ALA A 57 -3.26 0.42 -8.10
N ARG A 58 -2.00 0.47 -7.67
CA ARG A 58 -0.97 1.35 -8.23
C ARG A 58 0.22 0.50 -8.60
N ARG A 59 0.93 0.92 -9.64
CA ARG A 59 2.19 0.29 -10.03
C ARG A 59 3.35 1.04 -9.41
N LEU A 60 4.30 0.31 -8.83
CA LEU A 60 5.54 0.87 -8.33
C LEU A 60 6.63 0.64 -9.37
N VAL A 61 7.29 1.71 -9.82
CA VAL A 61 8.46 1.67 -10.68
C VAL A 61 9.67 2.11 -9.86
N ARG A 62 10.62 1.20 -9.66
CA ARG A 62 11.86 1.48 -8.94
C ARG A 62 13.01 1.69 -9.90
N VAL A 63 13.69 2.83 -9.76
CA VAL A 63 14.90 3.18 -10.52
C VAL A 63 16.09 3.16 -9.57
N GLU A 64 17.04 2.26 -9.81
CA GLU A 64 18.25 2.11 -8.99
C GLU A 64 19.41 2.89 -9.63
N PHE A 65 20.08 3.75 -8.85
CA PHE A 65 21.15 4.62 -9.39
C PHE A 65 22.54 4.04 -9.17
N PHE A 66 22.85 3.63 -7.93
CA PHE A 66 24.16 3.08 -7.58
C PHE A 66 24.04 2.11 -6.40
N TRP A 67 24.88 1.08 -6.42
CA TRP A 67 24.96 -0.01 -5.44
C TRP A 67 26.40 -0.20 -4.93
N GLY A 68 26.58 -0.87 -3.79
CA GLY A 68 27.91 -1.22 -3.26
C GLY A 68 28.52 -0.19 -2.30
N GLY A 69 27.70 0.44 -1.47
CA GLY A 69 28.11 1.45 -0.51
C GLY A 69 26.91 2.31 -0.13
N PRO A 70 27.01 3.65 -0.03
CA PRO A 70 25.79 4.41 0.08
C PRO A 70 25.00 4.10 -1.20
N SER A 71 23.75 3.69 -1.07
CA SER A 71 22.92 3.31 -2.21
C SER A 71 21.78 4.29 -2.35
N ALA A 72 21.32 4.45 -3.58
CA ALA A 72 20.20 5.32 -3.87
C ALA A 72 19.27 4.69 -4.89
N HIS A 73 17.98 4.85 -4.63
CA HIS A 73 16.93 4.52 -5.58
C HIS A 73 15.80 5.53 -5.50
N MET A 74 14.98 5.54 -6.54
CA MET A 74 13.75 6.31 -6.60
C MET A 74 12.59 5.35 -6.83
N ASP A 75 11.54 5.53 -6.04
CA ASP A 75 10.27 4.83 -6.18
C ASP A 75 9.24 5.79 -6.76
N ALA A 76 8.70 5.44 -7.93
CA ALA A 76 7.63 6.18 -8.59
C ALA A 76 6.33 5.36 -8.54
N GLU A 77 5.29 5.92 -7.93
CA GLU A 77 3.94 5.38 -7.97
C GLU A 77 3.23 5.86 -9.23
N VAL A 78 2.77 4.91 -10.04
CA VAL A 78 2.07 5.13 -11.30
C VAL A 78 0.61 4.69 -11.15
N ASP A 79 -0.29 5.59 -11.52
CA ASP A 79 -1.73 5.35 -11.57
C ASP A 79 -2.26 5.83 -12.93
N ASN A 80 -3.01 4.96 -13.63
CA ASN A 80 -3.53 5.23 -14.98
C ASN A 80 -2.47 5.77 -15.98
N GLY A 81 -1.24 5.26 -15.91
CA GLY A 81 -0.14 5.67 -16.79
C GLY A 81 0.51 7.01 -16.43
N GLN A 82 0.14 7.62 -15.30
CA GLN A 82 0.71 8.87 -14.82
C GLN A 82 1.43 8.65 -13.49
N VAL A 83 2.58 9.31 -13.31
CA VAL A 83 3.27 9.33 -12.01
C VAL A 83 2.46 10.20 -11.05
N VAL A 84 1.98 9.61 -9.96
CA VAL A 84 1.18 10.31 -8.92
C VAL A 84 2.00 10.66 -7.69
N ALA A 85 3.11 9.96 -7.45
CA ALA A 85 4.06 10.26 -6.41
C ALA A 85 5.43 9.71 -6.78
N ALA A 86 6.49 10.42 -6.41
CA ALA A 86 7.86 9.92 -6.53
C ALA A 86 8.63 10.22 -5.23
N THR A 87 9.37 9.24 -4.75
CA THR A 87 10.16 9.34 -3.51
C THR A 87 11.59 8.91 -3.80
N PHE A 88 12.54 9.76 -3.43
CA PHE A 88 13.96 9.42 -3.45
C PHE A 88 14.35 8.80 -2.11
N HIS A 89 15.13 7.72 -2.18
CA HIS A 89 15.66 7.01 -1.03
C HIS A 89 17.19 7.01 -1.11
N PHE A 90 17.82 7.48 -0.04
CA PHE A 90 19.26 7.39 0.17
C PHE A 90 19.52 6.51 1.38
N LEU A 91 20.35 5.50 1.21
CA LEU A 91 20.71 4.53 2.24
C LEU A 91 22.23 4.59 2.41
N ASP A 92 22.70 5.08 3.54
CA ASP A 92 24.11 5.04 3.89
C ASP A 92 24.44 3.72 4.61
N TRP A 93 25.71 3.47 4.95
CA TRP A 93 26.09 2.23 5.68
C TRP A 93 25.46 2.12 7.07
N PHE A 94 25.03 3.23 7.67
CA PHE A 94 24.54 3.28 9.05
C PHE A 94 23.05 3.61 9.17
N ASP A 95 22.51 4.40 8.24
CA ASP A 95 21.13 4.86 8.27
C ASP A 95 20.56 5.09 6.87
N GLY A 96 19.34 5.61 6.80
CA GLY A 96 18.69 5.93 5.55
C GLY A 96 17.70 7.08 5.70
N ALA A 97 17.46 7.78 4.61
CA ALA A 97 16.52 8.88 4.53
C ALA A 97 15.73 8.83 3.22
N SER A 98 14.50 9.31 3.27
CA SER A 98 13.66 9.50 2.08
C SER A 98 13.13 10.92 1.97
N ARG A 99 12.93 11.38 0.74
CA ARG A 99 12.34 12.69 0.42
C ARG A 99 11.41 12.57 -0.77
N SER A 100 10.29 13.28 -0.73
CA SER A 100 9.43 13.42 -1.90
C SER A 100 10.16 14.20 -2.99
N ILE A 101 9.96 13.76 -4.23
CA ILE A 101 10.43 14.43 -5.44
C ILE A 101 9.26 15.25 -5.96
N SER A 102 9.51 16.51 -6.34
CA SER A 102 8.48 17.38 -6.94
C SER A 102 8.99 18.07 -8.19
N ASP A 103 8.07 18.46 -9.08
CA ASP A 103 8.40 19.22 -10.28
C ASP A 103 9.09 20.55 -10.00
N SER A 104 8.72 21.20 -8.90
CA SER A 104 9.27 22.50 -8.52
C SER A 104 10.74 22.41 -8.08
N SER A 105 11.08 21.34 -7.36
CA SER A 105 12.35 21.22 -6.65
C SER A 105 13.33 20.27 -7.33
N ASN A 106 12.81 19.28 -8.06
CA ASN A 106 13.55 18.16 -8.64
C ASN A 106 13.06 17.81 -10.06
N PRO A 107 12.91 18.78 -10.98
CA PRO A 107 12.25 18.56 -12.27
C PRO A 107 12.93 17.46 -13.12
N ALA A 108 14.25 17.34 -13.05
CA ALA A 108 14.98 16.31 -13.80
C ALA A 108 14.69 14.87 -13.30
N LEU A 109 14.50 14.70 -11.98
CA LEU A 109 14.18 13.40 -11.40
C LEU A 109 12.72 13.03 -11.65
N MET A 110 11.81 14.01 -11.63
CA MET A 110 10.41 13.73 -11.99
C MET A 110 10.30 13.31 -13.46
N ARG A 111 10.99 14.00 -14.36
CA ARG A 111 11.03 13.58 -15.78
C ARG A 111 11.57 12.17 -15.95
N LEU A 112 12.62 11.80 -15.23
CA LEU A 112 13.13 10.41 -15.25
C LEU A 112 12.09 9.42 -14.73
N ALA A 113 11.33 9.78 -13.69
CA ALA A 113 10.25 8.94 -13.17
C ALA A 113 9.16 8.71 -14.22
N GLU A 114 8.78 9.75 -14.95
CA GLU A 114 7.83 9.69 -16.07
C GLU A 114 8.35 8.81 -17.21
N ASP A 115 9.59 9.06 -17.67
CA ASP A 115 10.22 8.29 -18.75
C ASP A 115 10.29 6.79 -18.39
N MET A 116 10.64 6.45 -17.15
CA MET A 116 10.71 5.05 -16.70
C MET A 116 9.34 4.44 -16.43
N ALA A 117 8.35 5.24 -16.03
CA ALA A 117 6.96 4.80 -15.93
C ALA A 117 6.42 4.37 -17.29
N GLU A 118 6.70 5.14 -18.35
CA GLU A 118 6.30 4.79 -19.73
C GLU A 118 6.92 3.47 -20.21
N VAL A 119 8.21 3.24 -19.93
CA VAL A 119 8.90 2.00 -20.33
C VAL A 119 8.39 0.79 -19.56
N ALA A 120 7.94 0.98 -18.32
CA ALA A 120 7.46 -0.11 -17.48
C ALA A 120 6.06 -0.60 -17.88
N LEU A 121 5.21 0.24 -18.51
CA LEU A 121 3.84 -0.11 -18.90
C LEU A 121 3.76 -1.26 -19.91
#